data_AF-A0A957KCM5-F1
#
_entry.id   AF-A0A957KCM5-F1
#
_cell.length_a   1.000
_cell.length_b   1.000
_cell.length_c   1.000
_cell.angle_alpha   90.00
_cell.angle_beta   90.00
_cell.angle_gamma   90.00
#
_symmetry.space_group_name_H-M   'P 1'
#
loop_
_entity.id
_entity.type
_entity.pdbx_description
1 polymer ?
#
loop_
_entity_poly.entity_id
_entity_poly.type
_entity_poly.pdbx_seq_one_letter_code
_entity_poly.pdbx_strand_id
1 'polypeptide(L)'
;MASKLPPDSFYRSVTPADRAATASAREANTLRTNWSAAGDLKGWAKQQGWPAPWLNFEAKFFETLLANDANFALAIANSGLKLSIPLAEYTMTANELQKLDAEYEDPQSWRWLVESLREIRRAVEAGVVVHVEEQTLTDFNSFYSWAHGRYHMLEDGADEWIGMD
;
A
#
# COMPACT_ATOMS: atom_id res chain seq x y z
N MET A 1 -18.38 3.21 15.98
CA MET A 1 -16.90 3.13 16.02
C MET A 1 -16.42 3.69 14.70
N ALA A 2 -15.85 4.90 14.70
CA ALA A 2 -15.17 5.42 13.51
C ALA A 2 -13.91 4.57 13.28
N SER A 3 -13.72 4.10 12.05
CA SER A 3 -12.57 3.31 11.66
C SER A 3 -12.28 3.66 10.22
N LYS A 4 -11.06 4.13 9.99
CA LYS A 4 -10.50 4.33 8.66
C LYS A 4 -10.66 3.10 7.77
N LEU A 5 -10.54 3.31 6.46
CA LEU A 5 -10.41 2.22 5.50
C LEU A 5 -9.32 1.22 5.97
N PRO A 6 -9.54 -0.09 5.80
CA PRO A 6 -8.56 -1.08 6.21
C PRO A 6 -7.19 -0.75 5.58
N PRO A 7 -6.10 -0.78 6.37
CA PRO A 7 -4.77 -0.69 5.80
C PRO A 7 -4.63 -1.81 4.76
N ASP A 8 -4.07 -1.47 3.60
CA ASP A 8 -3.84 -2.38 2.46
C ASP A 8 -5.07 -2.74 1.60
N SER A 9 -6.19 -2.01 1.68
CA SER A 9 -7.36 -2.24 0.81
C SER A 9 -7.04 -2.20 -0.70
N PHE A 10 -5.98 -1.46 -1.07
CA PHE A 10 -5.52 -1.29 -2.45
C PHE A 10 -4.36 -2.21 -2.84
N TYR A 11 -4.02 -3.16 -1.97
CA TYR A 11 -2.87 -4.05 -2.13
C TYR A 11 -3.33 -5.49 -2.00
N ARG A 12 -2.64 -6.38 -2.70
CA ARG A 12 -2.81 -7.82 -2.52
C ARG A 12 -1.54 -8.45 -2.02
N SER A 13 -1.70 -9.48 -1.20
CA SER A 13 -0.59 -10.35 -0.83
C SER A 13 0.02 -10.98 -2.09
N VAL A 14 1.35 -11.03 -2.08
CA VAL A 14 2.16 -11.70 -3.10
C VAL A 14 2.03 -13.21 -2.97
N THR A 15 1.93 -13.90 -4.10
CA THR A 15 1.99 -15.37 -4.23
C THR A 15 3.32 -15.78 -4.86
N PRO A 16 3.72 -17.07 -4.81
CA PRO A 16 4.94 -17.54 -5.47
C PRO A 16 5.04 -17.24 -6.97
N ALA A 17 3.92 -17.00 -7.66
CA ALA A 17 3.89 -16.65 -9.08
C ALA A 17 4.21 -15.16 -9.36
N ASP A 18 4.24 -14.31 -8.34
CA ASP A 18 4.30 -12.85 -8.47
C ASP A 18 5.74 -12.29 -8.43
N ARG A 19 6.77 -13.08 -8.77
CA ARG A 19 8.17 -12.61 -8.72
C ARG A 19 8.39 -11.38 -9.58
N ALA A 20 7.92 -11.43 -10.84
CA ALA A 20 8.08 -10.32 -11.78
C ALA A 20 7.33 -9.06 -11.30
N ALA A 21 6.09 -9.21 -10.85
CA ALA A 21 5.30 -8.10 -10.33
C ALA A 21 5.91 -7.49 -9.07
N THR A 22 6.47 -8.32 -8.18
CA THR A 22 7.21 -7.88 -7.00
C THR A 22 8.47 -7.10 -7.36
N ALA A 23 9.22 -7.54 -8.38
CA ALA A 23 10.38 -6.81 -8.87
C ALA A 23 9.99 -5.41 -9.39
N SER A 24 8.96 -5.34 -10.24
CA SER A 24 8.46 -4.06 -10.77
C SER A 24 7.94 -3.13 -9.66
N ALA A 25 7.17 -3.65 -8.70
CA ALA A 25 6.70 -2.85 -7.57
C ALA A 25 7.85 -2.36 -6.68
N ARG A 26 8.92 -3.14 -6.52
CA ARG A 26 10.12 -2.72 -5.79
C ARG A 26 10.85 -1.60 -6.52
N GLU A 27 11.04 -1.72 -7.83
CA GLU A 27 11.68 -0.69 -8.65
C GLU A 27 10.89 0.62 -8.63
N ALA A 28 9.56 0.53 -8.59
CA ALA A 28 8.65 1.67 -8.47
C ALA A 28 8.53 2.24 -7.04
N ASN A 29 9.19 1.63 -6.04
CA ASN A 29 9.01 1.94 -4.60
C ASN A 29 7.55 1.83 -4.10
N THR A 30 6.74 0.97 -4.73
CA THR A 30 5.34 0.72 -4.36
C THR A 30 5.15 -0.62 -3.65
N LEU A 31 6.20 -1.42 -3.50
CA LEU A 31 6.15 -2.67 -2.75
C LEU A 31 5.98 -2.41 -1.25
N ARG A 32 4.90 -2.94 -0.66
CA ARG A 32 4.72 -2.94 0.81
C ARG A 32 5.30 -4.22 1.41
N THR A 33 5.88 -4.08 2.60
CA THR A 33 6.52 -5.19 3.31
C THR A 33 6.23 -5.10 4.81
N ASN A 34 6.19 -6.25 5.48
CA ASN A 34 6.24 -6.30 6.94
C ASN A 34 7.69 -6.35 7.48
N TRP A 35 8.68 -5.85 6.74
CA TRP A 35 10.10 -6.08 7.01
C TRP A 35 10.50 -5.85 8.48
N SER A 36 10.02 -4.76 9.08
CA SER A 36 10.31 -4.40 10.49
C SER A 36 9.67 -5.33 11.52
N ALA A 37 8.65 -6.10 11.14
CA ALA A 37 7.89 -7.01 11.99
C ALA A 37 8.11 -8.49 11.62
N ALA A 38 8.79 -8.78 10.51
CA ALA A 38 9.23 -10.11 10.19
C ALA A 38 10.24 -10.57 11.28
N GLY A 39 10.21 -11.85 11.64
CA GLY A 39 11.06 -12.41 12.69
C GLY A 39 12.56 -12.37 12.35
N ASP A 40 13.33 -13.37 12.79
CA ASP A 40 14.77 -13.43 12.46
C ASP A 40 15.01 -13.82 10.98
N LEU A 41 14.68 -12.92 10.04
CA LEU A 41 14.91 -13.08 8.60
C LEU A 41 16.38 -13.32 8.29
N LYS A 42 17.27 -12.75 9.10
CA LYS A 42 18.71 -12.90 8.93
C LYS A 42 19.18 -14.29 9.32
N GLY A 43 18.69 -14.84 10.42
CA GLY A 43 18.88 -16.23 10.82
C GLY A 43 18.29 -17.20 9.80
N TRP A 44 17.06 -16.95 9.36
CA TRP A 44 16.42 -17.74 8.30
C TRP A 44 17.24 -17.73 7.00
N ALA A 45 17.67 -16.56 6.53
CA ALA A 45 18.49 -16.43 5.32
C ALA A 45 19.78 -17.25 5.43
N LYS A 46 20.47 -17.21 6.58
CA LYS A 46 21.67 -18.03 6.82
C LYS A 46 21.38 -19.52 6.75
N GLN A 47 20.25 -19.99 7.29
CA GLN A 47 19.85 -21.40 7.22
C GLN A 47 19.62 -21.87 5.77
N GLN A 48 19.16 -20.97 4.89
CA GLN A 48 19.02 -21.24 3.46
C GLN A 48 20.32 -21.04 2.67
N GLY A 49 21.43 -20.70 3.33
CA GLY A 49 22.71 -20.39 2.67
C GLY A 49 22.73 -19.05 1.93
N TRP A 50 21.78 -18.15 2.21
CA TRP A 50 21.70 -16.84 1.57
C TRP A 50 22.64 -15.81 2.21
N PRO A 51 23.10 -14.79 1.45
CA PRO A 51 23.89 -13.70 2.00
C PRO A 51 23.16 -12.98 3.14
N ALA A 52 23.79 -12.92 4.31
CA ALA A 52 23.26 -12.28 5.50
C ALA A 52 24.25 -11.28 6.13
N PRO A 53 24.74 -10.27 5.37
CA PRO A 53 25.70 -9.30 5.86
C PRO A 53 25.15 -8.45 7.01
N TRP A 54 26.04 -7.81 7.78
CA TRP A 54 25.64 -6.89 8.84
C TRP A 54 25.10 -5.56 8.30
N LEU A 55 25.74 -5.01 7.27
CA LEU A 55 25.25 -3.86 6.53
C LEU A 55 24.51 -4.30 5.26
N ASN A 56 23.50 -3.52 4.84
CA ASN A 56 22.77 -3.72 3.59
C ASN A 56 22.12 -5.11 3.44
N PHE A 57 21.75 -5.75 4.57
CA PHE A 57 21.10 -7.06 4.56
C PHE A 57 19.83 -7.04 3.70
N GLU A 58 18.99 -6.02 3.85
CA GLU A 58 17.75 -5.90 3.08
C GLU A 58 17.98 -5.92 1.58
N ALA A 59 18.91 -5.09 1.09
CA ALA A 59 19.25 -5.05 -0.32
C ALA A 59 19.71 -6.44 -0.83
N LYS A 60 20.59 -7.12 -0.08
CA LYS A 60 21.08 -8.46 -0.44
C LYS A 60 20.04 -9.55 -0.34
N PHE A 61 19.13 -9.44 0.62
CA PHE A 61 17.99 -10.35 0.75
C PHE A 61 17.10 -10.25 -0.47
N PHE A 62 16.72 -9.04 -0.88
CA PHE A 62 15.86 -8.84 -2.04
C PHE A 62 16.53 -9.18 -3.37
N GLU A 63 17.84 -8.94 -3.51
CA GLU A 63 18.62 -9.42 -4.65
C GLU A 63 18.54 -10.95 -4.76
N THR A 64 18.70 -11.67 -3.65
CA THR A 64 18.62 -13.14 -3.62
C THR A 64 17.20 -13.64 -3.83
N LEU A 65 16.22 -13.02 -3.18
CA LEU A 65 14.79 -13.29 -3.30
C LEU A 65 14.32 -13.22 -4.76
N LEU A 66 14.74 -12.17 -5.48
CA LEU A 66 14.28 -11.89 -6.85
C LEU A 66 15.12 -12.56 -7.93
N ALA A 67 16.23 -13.20 -7.57
CA ALA A 67 17.16 -13.82 -8.52
C ALA A 67 16.52 -14.92 -9.38
N ASN A 68 15.58 -15.70 -8.83
CA ASN A 68 14.85 -16.74 -9.54
C ASN A 68 13.55 -17.14 -8.82
N ASP A 69 12.68 -17.87 -9.51
CA ASP A 69 11.35 -18.27 -8.98
C ASP A 69 11.44 -19.22 -7.78
N ALA A 70 12.48 -20.06 -7.69
CA ALA A 70 12.64 -21.01 -6.59
C ALA A 70 12.97 -20.29 -5.27
N ASN A 71 13.90 -19.34 -5.31
CA ASN A 71 14.22 -18.49 -4.16
C ASN A 71 13.01 -17.69 -3.71
N PHE A 72 12.29 -17.12 -4.69
CA PHE A 72 11.09 -16.35 -4.43
C PHE A 72 10.02 -17.19 -3.73
N ALA A 73 9.64 -18.33 -4.31
CA ALA A 73 8.66 -19.25 -3.74
C ALA A 73 9.06 -19.72 -2.33
N LEU A 74 10.32 -20.06 -2.12
CA LEU A 74 10.84 -20.48 -0.82
C LEU A 74 10.65 -19.42 0.26
N ALA A 75 11.02 -18.17 -0.04
CA ALA A 75 10.92 -17.06 0.90
C ALA A 75 9.47 -16.67 1.19
N ILE A 76 8.61 -16.56 0.17
CA ILE A 76 7.19 -16.23 0.36
C ILE A 76 6.49 -17.28 1.24
N ALA A 77 6.84 -18.56 1.08
CA ALA A 77 6.23 -19.62 1.86
C ALA A 77 6.78 -19.72 3.30
N ASN A 78 8.08 -19.49 3.52
CA ASN A 78 8.74 -19.95 4.75
C ASN A 78 9.52 -18.89 5.54
N SER A 79 9.77 -17.69 4.99
CA SER A 79 10.62 -16.70 5.67
C SER A 79 9.87 -15.89 6.73
N GLY A 80 8.53 -15.86 6.68
CA GLY A 80 7.70 -14.96 7.48
C GLY A 80 7.66 -13.51 6.95
N LEU A 81 8.42 -13.20 5.89
CA LEU A 81 8.28 -11.94 5.15
C LEU A 81 6.95 -11.97 4.38
N LYS A 82 6.12 -10.96 4.64
CA LYS A 82 4.91 -10.67 3.89
C LYS A 82 5.20 -9.52 2.95
N LEU A 83 4.90 -9.75 1.69
CA LEU A 83 4.98 -8.75 0.63
C LEU A 83 3.58 -8.50 0.10
N SER A 84 3.30 -7.24 -0.19
CA SER A 84 2.06 -6.83 -0.83
C SER A 84 2.37 -5.89 -1.99
N ILE A 85 1.74 -6.13 -3.13
CA ILE A 85 1.85 -5.30 -4.33
C ILE A 85 0.53 -4.59 -4.62
N PRO A 86 0.56 -3.40 -5.26
CA PRO A 86 -0.65 -2.69 -5.63
C PRO A 86 -1.58 -3.55 -6.49
N LEU A 87 -2.88 -3.36 -6.33
CA LEU A 87 -3.88 -3.89 -7.26
C LEU A 87 -3.76 -3.18 -8.62
N ALA A 88 -4.17 -3.83 -9.70
CA ALA A 88 -4.32 -3.13 -10.99
C ALA A 88 -5.52 -2.17 -10.94
N GLU A 89 -6.63 -2.66 -10.39
CA GLU A 89 -7.89 -1.94 -10.28
C GLU A 89 -8.54 -2.22 -8.92
N TYR A 90 -9.26 -1.23 -8.39
CA TYR A 90 -10.04 -1.34 -7.18
C TYR A 90 -11.35 -0.56 -7.34
N THR A 91 -12.48 -1.18 -7.03
CA THR A 91 -13.79 -0.50 -7.02
C THR A 91 -14.21 -0.27 -5.58
N MET A 92 -14.34 1.00 -5.20
CA MET A 92 -14.83 1.37 -3.89
C MET A 92 -16.31 1.00 -3.76
N THR A 93 -16.65 0.29 -2.70
CA THR A 93 -18.03 -0.07 -2.41
C THR A 93 -18.81 1.14 -1.91
N ALA A 94 -20.14 1.12 -2.10
CA ALA A 94 -21.03 2.15 -1.57
C ALA A 94 -20.89 2.31 -0.03
N ASN A 95 -20.62 1.21 0.69
CA ASN A 95 -20.42 1.24 2.14
C ASN A 95 -19.09 1.90 2.54
N GLU A 96 -18.03 1.74 1.75
CA GLU A 96 -16.75 2.43 1.99
C GLU A 96 -16.90 3.93 1.75
N LEU A 97 -17.58 4.32 0.67
CA LEU A 97 -17.85 5.72 0.37
C LEU A 97 -18.74 6.37 1.44
N GLN A 98 -19.81 5.68 1.87
CA GLN A 98 -20.69 6.17 2.93
C GLN A 98 -19.94 6.38 4.26
N LYS A 99 -18.91 5.57 4.55
CA LYS A 99 -18.07 5.79 5.73
C LYS A 99 -17.26 7.08 5.61
N LEU A 100 -16.64 7.33 4.45
CA LEU A 100 -15.91 8.58 4.22
C LEU A 100 -16.83 9.80 4.37
N ASP A 101 -18.04 9.71 3.83
CA ASP A 101 -19.04 10.78 3.97
C ASP A 101 -19.45 10.99 5.44
N ALA A 102 -19.65 9.91 6.19
CA ALA A 102 -19.96 10.00 7.61
C ALA A 102 -18.79 10.58 8.44
N GLU A 103 -17.55 10.27 8.08
CA GLU A 103 -16.35 10.86 8.71
C GLU A 103 -16.19 12.35 8.37
N TYR A 104 -16.67 12.77 7.20
CA TYR A 104 -16.68 14.17 6.79
C TYR A 104 -17.71 15.02 7.54
N GLU A 105 -18.91 14.48 7.76
CA GLU A 105 -20.00 15.13 8.51
C GLU A 105 -19.67 15.34 10.00
N ASP A 106 -18.69 14.60 10.55
CA ASP A 106 -18.23 14.74 11.93
C ASP A 106 -16.80 15.32 11.99
N PRO A 107 -16.62 16.61 12.34
CA PRO A 107 -15.29 17.22 12.50
C PRO A 107 -14.34 16.48 13.45
N GLN A 108 -14.86 15.74 14.44
CA GLN A 108 -14.02 14.94 15.34
C GLN A 108 -13.41 13.72 14.65
N SER A 109 -13.99 13.31 13.52
CA SER A 109 -13.59 12.16 12.71
C SER A 109 -12.75 12.53 11.48
N TRP A 110 -12.52 13.82 11.22
CA TRP A 110 -11.73 14.27 10.05
C TRP A 110 -10.33 13.66 9.96
N ARG A 111 -9.70 13.36 11.09
CA ARG A 111 -8.42 12.63 11.08
C ARG A 111 -8.53 11.29 10.34
N TRP A 112 -9.61 10.53 10.56
CA TRP A 112 -9.82 9.24 9.91
C TRP A 112 -10.12 9.39 8.43
N LEU A 113 -10.88 10.42 8.06
CA LEU A 113 -11.12 10.79 6.68
C LEU A 113 -9.80 11.09 5.96
N VAL A 114 -8.97 11.96 6.53
CA VAL A 114 -7.64 12.31 6.02
C VAL A 114 -6.76 11.05 5.85
N GLU A 115 -6.71 10.17 6.86
CA GLU A 115 -5.96 8.91 6.78
C GLU A 115 -6.48 8.02 5.64
N SER A 116 -7.78 7.91 5.46
CA SER A 116 -8.39 7.11 4.38
C SER A 116 -8.12 7.70 3.00
N LEU A 117 -8.24 9.02 2.85
CA LEU A 117 -7.96 9.73 1.61
C LEU A 117 -6.47 9.67 1.23
N ARG A 118 -5.56 9.67 2.21
CA ARG A 118 -4.13 9.41 1.99
C ARG A 118 -3.87 8.00 1.47
N GLU A 119 -4.60 6.99 1.92
CA GLU A 119 -4.47 5.64 1.38
C GLU A 119 -4.96 5.55 -0.08
N ILE A 120 -6.06 6.22 -0.43
CA ILE A 120 -6.53 6.32 -1.82
C ILE A 120 -5.48 7.04 -2.68
N ARG A 121 -4.93 8.17 -2.20
CA ARG A 121 -3.86 8.90 -2.87
C ARG A 121 -2.66 7.99 -3.16
N ARG A 122 -2.16 7.31 -2.12
CA ARG A 122 -1.02 6.38 -2.24
C ARG A 122 -1.31 5.24 -3.20
N ALA A 123 -2.57 4.81 -3.31
CA ALA A 123 -2.97 3.79 -4.26
C ALA A 123 -2.88 4.30 -5.71
N VAL A 124 -3.47 5.46 -6.01
CA VAL A 124 -3.42 6.01 -7.37
C VAL A 124 -1.99 6.40 -7.78
N GLU A 125 -1.18 6.92 -6.85
CA GLU A 125 0.25 7.18 -7.07
C GLU A 125 1.05 5.89 -7.29
N ALA A 126 0.61 4.78 -6.70
CA ALA A 126 1.17 3.45 -6.95
C ALA A 126 0.67 2.79 -8.24
N GLY A 127 -0.16 3.49 -9.03
CA GLY A 127 -0.70 3.02 -10.30
C GLY A 127 -1.98 2.20 -10.20
N VAL A 128 -2.63 2.15 -9.03
CA VAL A 128 -3.93 1.51 -8.86
C VAL A 128 -5.00 2.39 -9.52
N VAL A 129 -5.80 1.83 -10.43
CA VAL A 129 -7.00 2.50 -10.93
C VAL A 129 -8.11 2.33 -9.89
N VAL A 130 -8.57 3.43 -9.31
CA VAL A 130 -9.63 3.43 -8.28
C VAL A 130 -10.93 3.92 -8.90
N HIS A 131 -11.95 3.07 -8.94
CA HIS A 131 -13.30 3.43 -9.35
C HIS A 131 -14.13 3.84 -8.13
N VAL A 132 -14.74 5.02 -8.19
CA VAL A 132 -15.62 5.56 -7.16
C VAL A 132 -16.90 6.05 -7.83
N GLU A 133 -18.02 5.36 -7.62
CA GLU A 133 -19.28 5.64 -8.32
C GLU A 133 -19.07 5.65 -9.85
N GLU A 134 -19.32 6.78 -10.52
CA GLU A 134 -19.12 6.97 -11.95
C GLU A 134 -17.73 7.57 -12.29
N GLN A 135 -16.91 7.85 -11.29
CA GLN A 135 -15.59 8.45 -11.45
C GLN A 135 -14.49 7.39 -11.45
N THR A 136 -13.41 7.69 -12.17
CA THR A 136 -12.21 6.86 -12.22
C THR A 136 -11.00 7.70 -11.86
N LEU A 137 -10.30 7.31 -10.80
CA LEU A 137 -9.10 7.94 -10.30
C LEU A 137 -7.91 7.11 -10.80
N THR A 138 -7.02 7.74 -11.55
CA THR A 138 -5.86 7.06 -12.18
C THR A 138 -4.53 7.67 -11.78
N ASP A 139 -4.55 8.85 -11.18
CA ASP A 139 -3.39 9.61 -10.77
C ASP A 139 -3.74 10.59 -9.64
N PHE A 140 -2.73 11.32 -9.17
CA PHE A 140 -2.91 12.33 -8.14
C PHE A 140 -3.94 13.41 -8.53
N ASN A 141 -3.96 13.86 -9.79
CA ASN A 141 -4.82 14.96 -10.22
C ASN A 141 -6.31 14.57 -10.22
N SER A 142 -6.63 13.38 -10.73
CA SER A 142 -7.99 12.83 -10.71
C SER A 142 -8.45 12.56 -9.28
N PHE A 143 -7.60 11.99 -8.42
CA PHE A 143 -7.86 11.89 -6.98
C PHE A 143 -8.12 13.25 -6.33
N TYR A 144 -7.24 14.22 -6.58
CA TYR A 144 -7.31 15.56 -5.97
C TYR A 144 -8.61 16.25 -6.37
N SER A 145 -8.95 16.26 -7.66
CA SER A 145 -10.20 16.83 -8.17
C SER A 145 -11.43 16.17 -7.54
N TRP A 146 -11.43 14.84 -7.39
CA TRP A 146 -12.53 14.12 -6.76
C TRP A 146 -12.66 14.45 -5.27
N ALA A 147 -11.54 14.36 -4.53
CA ALA A 147 -11.51 14.58 -3.09
C ALA A 147 -11.95 16.00 -2.73
N HIS A 148 -11.45 17.02 -3.44
CA HIS A 148 -11.84 18.41 -3.22
C HIS A 148 -13.28 18.70 -3.63
N GLY A 149 -13.75 18.11 -4.74
CA GLY A 149 -15.15 18.26 -5.16
C GLY A 149 -16.15 17.69 -4.15
N ARG A 150 -15.80 16.59 -3.48
CA ARG A 150 -16.68 15.93 -2.50
C ARG A 150 -16.52 16.48 -1.08
N TYR A 151 -15.29 16.77 -0.66
CA TYR A 151 -14.93 17.10 0.73
C TYR A 151 -14.36 18.53 0.87
N HIS A 152 -15.00 19.50 0.20
CA HIS A 152 -14.55 20.90 0.07
C HIS A 152 -14.16 21.60 1.40
N MET A 153 -14.92 21.41 2.48
CA MET A 153 -14.59 22.01 3.80
C MET A 153 -13.23 21.60 4.41
N LEU A 154 -12.54 20.60 3.85
CA LEU A 154 -11.18 20.28 4.29
C LEU A 154 -10.16 21.35 3.87
N GLU A 155 -10.48 22.20 2.89
CA GLU A 155 -9.68 23.39 2.50
C GLU A 155 -9.67 24.45 3.62
N ASP A 156 -10.81 24.66 4.30
CA ASP A 156 -10.98 25.77 5.26
C ASP A 156 -10.37 25.52 6.65
N GLY A 157 -9.94 24.29 6.94
CA GLY A 157 -9.45 23.90 8.27
C GLY A 157 -8.24 22.98 8.31
N ALA A 158 -7.78 22.47 7.16
CA ALA A 158 -6.78 21.40 7.15
C ALA A 158 -5.80 21.43 5.96
N ASP A 159 -5.70 22.50 5.16
CA ASP A 159 -4.99 22.60 3.86
C ASP A 159 -3.63 21.86 3.71
N GLU A 160 -2.90 21.63 4.80
CA GLU A 160 -1.67 20.81 4.83
C GLU A 160 -1.90 19.28 4.70
N TRP A 161 -3.14 18.79 4.71
CA TRP A 161 -3.48 17.38 4.93
C TRP A 161 -3.20 16.42 3.76
N ILE A 162 -3.24 16.92 2.52
CA ILE A 162 -2.85 16.15 1.32
C ILE A 162 -1.34 16.32 1.04
N GLY A 163 -0.67 17.30 1.67
CA GLY A 163 0.58 17.87 1.16
C GLY A 163 1.90 17.43 1.79
N MET A 164 1.98 16.60 2.83
CA MET A 164 3.25 16.03 3.32
C MET A 164 3.05 14.68 4.03
N ASP A 165 3.94 13.73 3.70
CA ASP A 165 4.12 12.44 4.43
C ASP A 165 4.77 12.66 5.80
#